data_AF-A0A518FWW2-F1
#
_entry.id   AF-A0A518FWW2-F1
#
_cell.length_a   1.000
_cell.length_b   1.000
_cell.length_c   1.000
_cell.angle_alpha   90.00
_cell.angle_beta   90.00
_cell.angle_gamma   90.00
#
_symmetry.space_group_name_H-M   'P 1'
#
loop_
_entity.id
_entity.type
_entity.pdbx_description
1 polymer ?
#
loop_
_entity_poly.entity_id
_entity_poly.type
_entity_poly.pdbx_seq_one_letter_code
_entity_poly.pdbx_strand_id
1 'polypeptide(L)'
;MPKVKITKKKFLEDSQGRTFSDVFNESDEPFDEVLRFFECPDRQRRMEESELHHDRSPLAGVVRELEALPEVDQFLSGVHIQRSMRFRQAIGVLVRMIMEAHGWEKTGRKGSLGVRSPKKTRTPRHNTGGLAFWFIRGERYRKTDGMPFLSVKERCEQFENCVDSQNLSMEA
;
A
#
# COMPACT_ATOMS: atom_id res chain seq x y z
N MET A 1 -3.00 4.91 19.85
CA MET A 1 -3.38 3.79 18.95
C MET A 1 -2.71 2.52 19.46
N PRO A 2 -3.45 1.40 19.59
CA PRO A 2 -2.87 0.14 20.06
C PRO A 2 -1.78 -0.34 19.09
N LYS A 3 -0.80 -1.09 19.58
CA LYS A 3 0.25 -1.67 18.73
C LYS A 3 -0.28 -2.96 18.10
N VAL A 4 -0.35 -3.04 16.77
CA VAL A 4 -0.60 -4.31 16.08
C VAL A 4 0.73 -5.00 15.82
N LYS A 5 0.87 -6.25 16.24
CA LYS A 5 2.03 -7.09 15.91
C LYS A 5 1.61 -8.24 15.01
N ILE A 6 2.14 -8.28 13.80
CA ILE A 6 2.00 -9.41 12.89
C ILE A 6 3.30 -10.21 12.94
N THR A 7 3.23 -11.47 13.37
CA THR A 7 4.37 -12.39 13.39
C THR A 7 4.41 -13.17 12.07
N LYS A 8 5.56 -13.77 11.74
CA LYS A 8 5.69 -14.73 10.63
C LYS A 8 4.61 -15.82 10.70
N LYS A 9 4.38 -16.39 11.89
CA LYS A 9 3.31 -17.38 12.12
C LYS A 9 1.93 -16.82 11.73
N LYS A 10 1.55 -15.65 12.27
CA LYS A 10 0.26 -15.02 11.96
C LYS A 10 0.10 -14.68 10.48
N PHE A 11 1.18 -14.24 9.83
CA PHE A 11 1.21 -13.98 8.39
C PHE A 11 0.98 -15.25 7.57
N LEU A 12 1.57 -16.38 7.96
CA LEU A 12 1.42 -17.66 7.27
C LEU A 12 0.09 -18.37 7.59
N GLU A 13 -0.59 -18.00 8.67
CA GLU A 13 -1.97 -18.43 8.97
C GLU A 13 -3.01 -17.68 8.12
N ASP A 14 -2.66 -16.50 7.60
CA ASP A 14 -3.53 -15.72 6.72
C ASP A 14 -3.74 -16.39 5.36
N SER A 15 -4.99 -16.36 4.87
CA SER A 15 -5.39 -17.01 3.62
C SER A 15 -4.62 -16.51 2.39
N GLN A 16 -4.23 -15.23 2.36
CA GLN A 16 -3.41 -14.64 1.30
C GLN A 16 -1.92 -14.74 1.65
N GLY A 17 -1.55 -14.48 2.91
CA GLY A 17 -0.16 -14.50 3.39
C GLY A 17 0.52 -15.85 3.19
N ARG A 18 -0.18 -16.97 3.44
CA ARG A 18 0.34 -18.33 3.17
C ARG A 18 0.81 -18.56 1.74
N THR A 19 0.25 -17.84 0.77
CA THR A 19 0.62 -17.97 -0.64
C THR A 19 1.99 -17.38 -0.94
N PHE A 20 2.58 -16.61 -0.01
CA PHE A 20 3.89 -15.97 -0.10
C PHE A 20 4.92 -16.61 0.85
N SER A 21 4.73 -17.88 1.23
CA SER A 21 5.69 -18.62 2.07
C SER A 21 7.10 -18.69 1.48
N ASP A 22 7.22 -18.67 0.15
CA ASP A 22 8.51 -18.61 -0.56
C ASP A 22 9.34 -17.36 -0.24
N VAL A 23 8.70 -16.26 0.15
CA VAL A 23 9.40 -15.02 0.55
C VAL A 23 10.22 -15.22 1.83
N PHE A 24 9.89 -16.23 2.64
CA PHE A 24 10.61 -16.63 3.84
C PHE A 24 11.67 -17.72 3.57
N ASN A 25 11.53 -18.51 2.51
CA ASN A 25 12.30 -19.75 2.37
C ASN A 25 13.74 -19.59 1.88
N GLU A 26 14.12 -18.48 1.24
CA GLU A 26 15.41 -18.37 0.54
C GLU A 26 16.40 -17.36 1.17
N SER A 27 15.97 -16.66 2.21
CA SER A 27 16.72 -15.81 3.13
C SER A 27 15.64 -15.11 3.94
N ASP A 28 15.37 -15.57 5.16
CA ASP A 28 14.32 -14.99 6.01
C ASP A 28 14.56 -13.50 6.34
N GLU A 29 15.81 -13.05 6.18
CA GLU A 29 16.32 -11.76 6.67
C GLU A 29 15.58 -10.53 6.13
N PRO A 30 15.28 -10.39 4.83
CA PRO A 30 14.67 -9.15 4.32
C PRO A 30 13.22 -9.00 4.76
N PHE A 31 12.46 -10.10 4.86
CA PHE A 31 11.05 -10.01 5.26
C PHE A 31 10.86 -9.97 6.77
N ASP A 32 11.76 -10.58 7.55
CA ASP A 32 11.79 -10.40 8.99
C ASP A 32 12.08 -8.93 9.36
N GLU A 33 12.94 -8.25 8.61
CA GLU A 33 13.18 -6.81 8.78
C GLU A 33 11.94 -5.99 8.41
N VAL A 34 11.20 -6.39 7.37
CA VAL A 34 9.89 -5.77 7.05
C VAL A 34 8.89 -5.97 8.20
N LEU A 35 8.78 -7.17 8.77
CA LEU A 35 7.88 -7.43 9.91
C LEU A 35 8.26 -6.55 11.12
N ARG A 36 9.55 -6.44 11.42
CA ARG A 36 10.09 -5.60 12.48
C ARG A 36 9.83 -4.11 12.21
N PHE A 37 10.02 -3.67 10.97
CA PHE A 37 9.77 -2.30 10.54
C PHE A 37 8.34 -1.87 10.86
N PHE A 38 7.35 -2.70 10.55
CA PHE A 38 5.95 -2.42 10.81
C PHE A 38 5.52 -2.62 12.27
N GLU A 39 6.34 -3.19 13.15
CA GLU A 39 6.03 -3.36 14.58
C GLU A 39 6.03 -2.00 15.36
N CYS A 40 6.40 -0.89 14.70
CA CYS A 40 6.42 0.45 15.30
C CYS A 40 5.04 1.14 15.26
N PRO A 41 4.45 1.53 16.42
CA PRO A 41 3.15 2.20 16.48
C PRO A 41 3.08 3.52 15.71
N ASP A 42 4.16 4.30 15.70
CA ASP A 42 4.19 5.59 15.00
C ASP A 42 4.21 5.43 13.48
N ARG A 43 4.82 4.36 12.97
CA ARG A 43 4.74 4.02 11.54
C ARG A 43 3.34 3.57 11.16
N GLN A 44 2.70 2.72 11.98
CA GLN A 44 1.31 2.31 11.74
C GLN A 44 0.36 3.51 11.78
N ARG A 45 0.56 4.46 12.71
CA ARG A 45 -0.22 5.70 12.75
C ARG A 45 -0.08 6.49 11.46
N ARG A 46 1.14 6.70 10.97
CA ARG A 46 1.38 7.43 9.71
C ARG A 46 0.78 6.74 8.50
N MET A 47 0.65 5.40 8.53
CA MET A 47 -0.07 4.68 7.49
C MET A 47 -1.56 5.01 7.50
N GLU A 48 -2.20 5.05 8.67
CA GLU A 48 -3.60 5.46 8.80
C GLU A 48 -3.79 6.93 8.42
N GLU A 49 -2.89 7.82 8.84
CA GLU A 49 -2.93 9.25 8.51
C GLU A 49 -2.78 9.48 7.00
N SER A 50 -1.96 8.68 6.31
CA SER A 50 -1.86 8.73 4.84
C SER A 50 -3.20 8.45 4.16
N GLU A 51 -3.93 7.44 4.63
CA GLU A 51 -5.25 7.10 4.10
C GLU A 51 -6.29 8.15 4.48
N LEU A 52 -6.28 8.60 5.74
CA LEU A 52 -7.29 9.47 6.32
C LEU A 52 -7.18 10.93 5.87
N HIS A 53 -5.96 11.48 5.81
CA HIS A 53 -5.72 12.91 5.65
C HIS A 53 -5.10 13.27 4.30
N HIS A 54 -4.49 12.30 3.60
CA HIS A 54 -3.80 12.57 2.35
C HIS A 54 -4.44 11.90 1.14
N ASP A 55 -5.52 11.12 1.35
CA ASP A 55 -6.18 10.34 0.30
C ASP A 55 -5.18 9.47 -0.49
N ARG A 56 -4.20 8.90 0.22
CA ARG A 56 -3.12 8.08 -0.32
C ARG A 56 -3.10 6.73 0.37
N SER A 57 -2.69 5.69 -0.37
CA SER A 57 -2.58 4.33 0.17
C SER A 57 -1.76 4.30 1.47
N PRO A 58 -1.99 3.35 2.38
CA PRO A 58 -1.39 3.41 3.71
C PRO A 58 0.14 3.38 3.67
N LEU A 59 0.73 2.64 2.73
CA LEU A 59 2.18 2.56 2.62
C LEU A 59 2.84 3.91 2.28
N ALA A 60 2.13 4.84 1.64
CA ALA A 60 2.69 6.15 1.30
C ALA A 60 3.17 6.93 2.54
N GLY A 61 2.62 6.66 3.73
CA GLY A 61 3.05 7.26 4.99
C GLY A 61 4.44 6.81 5.47
N VAL A 62 4.98 5.70 4.95
CA VAL A 62 6.20 5.06 5.47
C VAL A 62 7.15 4.53 4.39
N VAL A 63 6.78 4.58 3.11
CA VAL A 63 7.49 3.87 2.04
C VAL A 63 8.95 4.31 1.86
N ARG A 64 9.27 5.58 2.09
CA ARG A 64 10.64 6.10 1.97
C ARG A 64 11.57 5.54 3.05
N GLU A 65 11.09 5.37 4.28
CA GLU A 65 11.86 4.71 5.34
C GLU A 65 12.00 3.22 5.09
N LEU A 66 10.96 2.57 4.59
CA LEU A 66 11.02 1.15 4.24
C LEU A 66 12.07 0.88 3.16
N GLU A 67 12.14 1.73 2.13
CA GLU A 67 13.14 1.66 1.08
C GLU A 67 14.56 2.01 1.56
N ALA A 68 14.69 2.73 2.68
CA ALA A 68 15.99 3.09 3.25
C ALA A 68 16.59 1.98 4.11
N LEU A 69 15.85 0.90 4.39
CA LEU A 69 16.40 -0.27 5.08
C LEU A 69 17.42 -0.98 4.17
N PRO A 70 18.66 -1.20 4.61
CA PRO A 70 19.69 -1.83 3.78
C PRO A 70 19.26 -3.17 3.19
N GLU A 71 18.58 -4.00 3.97
CA GLU A 71 18.11 -5.33 3.57
C GLU A 71 17.06 -5.23 2.46
N VAL A 72 16.16 -4.24 2.56
CA VAL A 72 15.11 -4.00 1.57
C VAL A 72 15.69 -3.38 0.31
N ASP A 73 16.56 -2.38 0.43
CA ASP A 73 17.23 -1.74 -0.70
C ASP A 73 18.07 -2.76 -1.48
N GLN A 74 18.91 -3.53 -0.79
CA GLN A 74 19.73 -4.58 -1.38
C GLN A 74 18.86 -5.63 -2.08
N PHE A 75 17.78 -6.11 -1.44
CA PHE A 75 16.88 -7.10 -2.03
C PHE A 75 16.22 -6.57 -3.31
N LEU A 76 15.79 -5.30 -3.31
CA LEU A 76 15.12 -4.67 -4.45
C LEU A 76 16.08 -4.24 -5.57
N SER A 77 17.36 -4.07 -5.27
CA SER A 77 18.42 -3.77 -6.24
C SER A 77 18.76 -4.96 -7.16
N GLY A 78 18.42 -6.18 -6.74
CA GLY A 78 18.70 -7.42 -7.47
C GLY A 78 17.91 -7.56 -8.78
N VAL A 79 18.44 -8.36 -9.73
CA VAL A 79 17.88 -8.54 -11.09
C VAL A 79 16.70 -9.55 -11.13
N HIS A 80 16.31 -10.13 -9.99
CA HIS A 80 15.24 -11.15 -9.92
C HIS A 80 13.83 -10.54 -9.94
N ILE A 81 13.31 -10.24 -11.13
CA ILE A 81 11.99 -9.60 -11.36
C ILE A 81 10.85 -10.32 -10.61
N GLN A 82 10.78 -11.66 -10.68
CA GLN A 82 9.70 -12.43 -10.05
C GLN A 82 9.78 -12.37 -8.51
N ARG A 83 10.96 -12.54 -7.93
CA ARG A 83 11.17 -12.47 -6.47
C ARG A 83 10.85 -11.07 -5.94
N SER A 84 11.34 -10.03 -6.61
CA SER A 84 11.00 -8.64 -6.29
C SER A 84 9.50 -8.37 -6.32
N MET A 85 8.77 -8.95 -7.28
CA MET A 85 7.32 -8.80 -7.37
C MET A 85 6.60 -9.49 -6.22
N ARG A 86 6.98 -10.73 -5.89
CA ARG A 86 6.37 -11.50 -4.80
C ARG A 86 6.61 -10.85 -3.44
N PHE A 87 7.83 -10.36 -3.20
CA PHE A 87 8.17 -9.58 -2.00
C PHE A 87 7.29 -8.33 -1.84
N ARG A 88 7.11 -7.56 -2.92
CA ARG A 88 6.21 -6.38 -2.93
C ARG A 88 4.76 -6.75 -2.62
N GLN A 89 4.28 -7.85 -3.18
CA GLN A 89 2.93 -8.35 -2.92
C GLN A 89 2.76 -8.78 -1.46
N ALA A 90 3.76 -9.47 -0.90
CA ALA A 90 3.79 -9.86 0.50
C ALA A 90 3.76 -8.65 1.45
N ILE A 91 4.51 -7.57 1.14
CA ILE A 91 4.39 -6.29 1.86
C ILE A 91 2.95 -5.75 1.80
N GLY A 92 2.30 -5.81 0.63
CA GLY A 92 0.91 -5.40 0.49
C GLY A 92 -0.06 -6.22 1.36
N VAL A 93 0.15 -7.53 1.46
CA VAL A 93 -0.64 -8.39 2.36
C VAL A 93 -0.39 -8.03 3.82
N LEU A 94 0.86 -7.77 4.21
CA LEU A 94 1.19 -7.36 5.57
C LEU A 94 0.50 -6.03 5.94
N VAL A 95 0.56 -5.03 5.05
CA VAL A 95 -0.14 -3.75 5.21
C VAL A 95 -1.64 -3.98 5.39
N ARG A 96 -2.25 -4.85 4.56
CA ARG A 96 -3.67 -5.22 4.70
C ARG A 96 -3.96 -5.78 6.09
N MET A 97 -3.19 -6.75 6.57
CA MET A 97 -3.40 -7.37 7.88
C MET A 97 -3.29 -6.36 9.02
N ILE A 98 -2.39 -5.37 8.91
CA ILE A 98 -2.24 -4.29 9.90
C ILE A 98 -3.45 -3.36 9.87
N MET A 99 -3.86 -2.90 8.68
CA MET A 99 -5.02 -2.01 8.53
C MET A 99 -6.30 -2.68 9.03
N GLU A 100 -6.55 -3.94 8.66
CA GLU A 100 -7.71 -4.71 9.12
C GLU A 100 -7.70 -4.88 10.65
N ALA A 101 -6.54 -5.12 11.25
CA ALA A 101 -6.42 -5.21 12.71
C ALA A 101 -6.68 -3.87 13.43
N HIS A 102 -6.59 -2.74 12.73
CA HIS A 102 -6.94 -1.40 13.23
C HIS A 102 -8.38 -0.97 12.91
N GLY A 103 -9.23 -1.89 12.44
CA GLY A 103 -10.63 -1.57 12.12
C GLY A 103 -10.81 -0.86 10.78
N TRP A 104 -9.95 -1.17 9.81
CA TRP A 104 -10.10 -0.72 8.44
C TRP A 104 -10.51 -1.85 7.52
N GLU A 105 -11.32 -1.55 6.52
CA GLU A 105 -11.71 -2.51 5.49
C GLU A 105 -11.28 -2.04 4.10
N LYS A 106 -10.94 -3.01 3.25
CA LYS A 106 -10.58 -2.75 1.86
C LYS A 106 -11.78 -2.21 1.11
N THR A 107 -11.54 -1.21 0.28
CA THR A 107 -12.57 -0.68 -0.63
C THR A 107 -12.67 -1.48 -1.94
N GLY A 108 -11.71 -2.38 -2.21
CA GLY A 108 -11.57 -3.05 -3.50
C GLY A 108 -11.03 -2.14 -4.60
N ARG A 109 -10.74 -0.88 -4.27
CA ARG A 109 -10.18 0.11 -5.20
C ARG A 109 -8.66 0.02 -5.11
N LYS A 110 -8.07 -0.59 -6.14
CA LYS A 110 -6.66 -0.49 -6.46
C LYS A 110 -6.54 0.35 -7.72
N GLY A 111 -5.78 1.43 -7.71
CA GLY A 111 -5.57 2.18 -8.95
C GLY A 111 -4.68 1.38 -9.92
N SER A 112 -4.63 1.77 -11.20
CA SER A 112 -3.82 1.06 -12.20
C SER A 112 -2.32 1.07 -11.86
N LEU A 113 -1.65 -0.08 -12.02
CA LEU A 113 -0.23 -0.30 -11.68
C LEU A 113 0.73 0.59 -12.50
N GLY A 114 0.92 1.85 -12.08
CA GLY A 114 1.91 2.77 -12.61
C GLY A 114 1.88 3.03 -14.12
N VAL A 115 2.79 3.90 -14.57
CA VAL A 115 3.14 4.03 -15.98
C VAL A 115 4.18 2.96 -16.28
N ARG A 116 3.90 2.05 -17.21
CA ARG A 116 4.88 1.03 -17.64
C ARG A 116 6.13 1.76 -18.12
N SER A 117 7.30 1.38 -17.60
CA SER A 117 8.57 1.89 -18.11
C SER A 117 8.67 1.59 -19.62
N PRO A 118 9.07 2.55 -20.47
CA PRO A 118 9.18 2.31 -21.91
C PRO A 118 10.14 1.15 -22.17
N LYS A 119 9.82 0.28 -23.14
CA LYS A 119 10.66 -0.85 -23.55
C LYS A 119 11.99 -0.32 -24.12
N LYS A 120 12.99 -0.05 -23.28
CA LYS A 120 14.37 0.18 -23.72
C LYS A 120 15.21 -1.07 -23.43
N THR A 121 15.91 -1.51 -24.47
CA THR A 121 16.85 -2.63 -24.46
C THR A 121 17.99 -2.29 -23.49
N ARG A 122 18.23 -3.15 -22.50
CA ARG A 122 19.34 -3.09 -21.50
C ARG A 122 19.12 -2.28 -20.21
N THR A 123 17.89 -1.94 -19.83
CA THR A 123 17.59 -1.58 -18.42
C THR A 123 16.88 -2.74 -17.73
N PRO A 124 17.21 -3.08 -16.46
CA PRO A 124 16.48 -4.13 -15.76
C PRO A 124 15.00 -3.76 -15.71
N ARG A 125 14.09 -4.73 -15.95
CA ARG A 125 12.62 -4.52 -15.92
C ARG A 125 12.10 -4.39 -14.49
N HIS A 126 12.72 -3.55 -13.68
CA HIS A 126 12.09 -3.03 -12.48
C HIS A 126 11.24 -1.83 -12.88
N ASN A 127 10.15 -1.55 -12.17
CA ASN A 127 9.59 -0.20 -12.20
C ASN A 127 10.70 0.72 -11.69
N THR A 128 11.36 1.43 -12.59
CA THR A 128 12.29 2.52 -12.29
C THR A 128 11.59 3.46 -11.31
N GLY A 129 11.97 3.43 -10.03
CA GLY A 129 11.37 4.24 -8.97
C GLY A 129 11.25 3.63 -7.56
N GLY A 130 11.42 2.31 -7.38
CA GLY A 130 11.31 1.68 -6.05
C GLY A 130 9.88 1.24 -5.66
N LEU A 131 9.68 0.88 -4.38
CA LEU A 131 8.37 0.60 -3.76
C LEU A 131 7.42 1.79 -3.85
N ALA A 132 7.89 3.02 -3.64
CA ALA A 132 7.02 4.19 -3.59
C ALA A 132 6.16 4.33 -4.86
N PHE A 133 6.77 4.13 -6.03
CA PHE A 133 6.06 4.17 -7.32
C PHE A 133 5.08 3.01 -7.52
N TRP A 134 5.35 1.87 -6.89
CA TRP A 134 4.45 0.71 -6.97
C TRP A 134 3.20 0.90 -6.11
N PHE A 135 3.32 1.61 -5.00
CA PHE A 135 2.24 1.85 -4.04
C PHE A 135 1.53 3.19 -4.19
N ILE A 136 1.91 4.04 -5.17
CA ILE A 136 1.12 5.23 -5.57
C ILE A 136 -0.36 4.89 -5.74
N ARG A 137 -0.65 3.66 -6.20
CA ARG A 137 -2.00 3.17 -6.46
C ARG A 137 -2.34 1.90 -5.69
N GLY A 138 -1.79 1.78 -4.47
CA GLY A 138 -2.09 0.69 -3.53
C GLY A 138 -3.58 0.55 -3.19
N GLU A 139 -3.92 -0.55 -2.53
CA GLU A 139 -5.27 -0.77 -2.00
C GLU A 139 -5.70 0.41 -1.12
N ARG A 140 -6.94 0.86 -1.27
CA ARG A 140 -7.54 1.93 -0.48
C ARG A 140 -8.45 1.36 0.58
N TYR A 141 -8.55 2.05 1.72
CA TYR A 141 -9.24 1.57 2.90
C TYR A 141 -10.26 2.57 3.39
N ARG A 142 -11.28 2.07 4.09
CA ARG A 142 -12.23 2.89 4.85
C ARG A 142 -12.32 2.36 6.27
N LYS A 143 -12.58 3.24 7.24
CA LYS A 143 -12.83 2.82 8.62
C LYS A 143 -14.16 2.08 8.72
N THR A 144 -14.20 1.01 9.50
CA THR A 144 -15.44 0.27 9.78
C THR A 144 -16.47 1.13 10.51
N ASP A 145 -16.00 2.06 11.34
CA ASP A 145 -16.84 2.95 12.15
C ASP A 145 -17.25 4.22 11.38
N GLY A 146 -16.94 4.30 10.09
CA GLY A 146 -17.24 5.43 9.22
C GLY A 146 -16.06 6.39 9.02
N MET A 147 -16.05 7.04 7.86
CA MET A 147 -15.02 8.01 7.48
C MET A 147 -15.42 9.42 7.94
N PRO A 148 -14.55 10.15 8.67
CA PRO A 148 -14.84 11.52 9.11
C PRO A 148 -14.72 12.56 7.99
N PHE A 149 -14.09 12.21 6.87
CA PHE A 149 -13.90 13.09 5.71
C PHE A 149 -14.31 12.36 4.43
N LEU A 150 -14.80 13.13 3.45
CA LEU A 150 -15.00 12.65 2.09
C LEU A 150 -13.67 12.48 1.37
N SER A 151 -13.56 11.46 0.53
CA SER A 151 -12.45 11.31 -0.41
C SER A 151 -12.41 12.44 -1.43
N VAL A 152 -11.25 12.67 -2.07
CA VAL A 152 -11.13 13.69 -3.12
C VAL A 152 -12.11 13.39 -4.26
N LYS A 153 -12.30 12.12 -4.61
CA LYS A 153 -13.25 11.70 -5.66
C LYS A 153 -14.69 12.07 -5.31
N GLU A 154 -15.14 11.77 -4.09
CA GLU A 154 -16.49 12.11 -3.64
C GLU A 154 -16.72 13.63 -3.64
N ARG A 155 -15.69 14.40 -3.27
CA ARG A 155 -15.74 15.87 -3.37
C ARG A 155 -15.85 16.36 -4.81
N CYS A 156 -15.13 15.74 -5.75
CA CYS A 156 -15.25 16.07 -7.18
C CYS A 156 -16.66 15.73 -7.71
N GLU A 157 -17.19 14.56 -7.40
CA GLU A 157 -18.55 14.16 -7.81
C GLU A 157 -19.62 15.09 -7.21
N GLN A 158 -19.47 15.53 -5.95
CA GLN A 158 -20.36 16.53 -5.36
C GLN A 158 -20.30 17.89 -6.07
N PHE A 159 -19.10 18.30 -6.50
CA PHE A 159 -18.93 19.55 -7.24
C PHE A 159 -19.58 19.48 -8.62
N GLU A 160 -19.34 18.41 -9.38
CA GLU A 160 -19.94 18.18 -10.70
C GLU A 160 -21.48 18.19 -10.63
N ASN A 161 -22.06 17.43 -9.70
CA ASN A 161 -23.52 17.40 -9.50
C ASN A 161 -24.11 18.75 -9.08
N CYS A 162 -23.37 19.55 -8.31
CA CYS A 162 -23.80 20.89 -7.91
C CYS A 162 -23.82 21.85 -9.10
N VAL A 163 -22.80 21.80 -9.96
CA VAL A 163 -22.72 22.60 -11.19
C VAL A 163 -23.85 22.23 -12.15
N ASP A 164 -24.11 20.94 -12.35
CA ASP A 164 -25.19 20.48 -13.24
C ASP A 164 -26.57 20.93 -12.74
N SER A 165 -26.80 20.88 -11.41
CA SER A 165 -28.05 21.35 -10.80
C SER A 165 -28.26 22.86 -10.95
N GLN A 166 -27.17 23.65 -10.90
CA GLN A 166 -27.24 25.11 -11.10
C GLN A 166 -27.51 25.47 -12.56
N ASN A 167 -26.88 24.77 -13.51
CA ASN A 167 -27.12 24.99 -14.94
C ASN A 167 -28.57 24.66 -15.34
N LEU A 168 -29.13 23.54 -14.84
CA LEU A 168 -30.54 23.17 -15.05
C LEU A 168 -31.53 24.21 -14.49
N SER A 169 -31.17 24.90 -13.41
CA SER A 169 -32.01 25.95 -12.82
C SER A 169 -31.93 27.31 -13.53
N MET A 170 -30.92 27.53 -14.37
CA MET A 170 -30.74 28.76 -15.15
C MET A 170 -31.34 28.67 -16.56
N GLU A 171 -31.56 27.46 -17.07
CA GLU A 171 -32.18 27.20 -18.38
C GLU A 171 -33.72 27.00 -18.32
N ALA A 172 -34.30 27.01 -17.11
CA ALA A 172 -35.75 26.88 -16.86
C ALA A 172 -36.39 28.24 -16.53
#